data_AF-A0A8C9R098-F1
#
_entry.id   AF-A0A8C9R098-F1
#
_cell.length_a   1.000
_cell.length_b   1.000
_cell.length_c   1.000
_cell.angle_alpha   90.00
_cell.angle_beta   90.00
_cell.angle_gamma   90.00
#
_symmetry.space_group_name_H-M   'P 1'
#
loop_
_entity.id
_entity.type
_entity.pdbx_description
1 polymer ?
#
loop_
_entity_poly.entity_id
_entity_poly.type
_entity_poly.pdbx_seq_one_letter_code
_entity_poly.pdbx_strand_id
1 'polypeptide(L)'
;MAAPSDNVRDYCVKLNEMLTGDFVERHLHTLQSLTKAFREQEFRDSVDREVLQMLIETVSKLNEGMDVPCPPQALYIQLTAECFRSQRNACVQCPRNQNLIRDLGFIKVSLRLLRALLGLRLESTDCLFEALRCGVQFLGNLAVGNQVCKDDIWMHAFPHLFLDLLDHKDRKTAAYASMLLYTCLDSLKVDELTLQQENLDVAKKVIGLCQRQPELDWTVLIVTQHFFKSSKLVEKLYVGLSNQERVMFLELVTAQLVEPREAAGDSGIPAELAKFLASCFLDGCRAVLELASCPSAADEEALTVIRLLDVLCEMTSDRQPFMFLQDHPTLLSTTVELLKEVHFLGKVGRNIFSAQQDFSMAGPASHPAVSFKAHLVRLIANLCHGNSHNQNKVREMDGIALILDNCNIDSNNPFISQWAIFALRVILDHNRKNQEVVQALERRGVADDSTLRKMGFRLEERDGSLLLKPIRKEP
;
A
#
# COMPACT_ATOMS: atom_id res chain seq x y z
N MET A 1 -8.21 -9.28 -51.53
CA MET A 1 -8.64 -9.46 -50.13
C MET A 1 -9.53 -10.67 -50.10
N ALA A 2 -9.09 -11.76 -49.46
CA ALA A 2 -9.94 -12.94 -49.29
C ALA A 2 -11.06 -12.61 -48.28
N ALA A 3 -12.24 -13.19 -48.45
CA ALA A 3 -13.35 -13.00 -47.51
C ALA A 3 -12.96 -13.54 -46.11
N PRO A 4 -13.48 -12.97 -45.01
CA PRO A 4 -13.17 -13.44 -43.65
C PRO A 4 -13.37 -14.96 -43.46
N SER A 5 -14.35 -15.54 -44.15
CA SER A 5 -14.67 -16.98 -44.13
C SER A 5 -13.59 -17.88 -44.74
N ASP A 6 -12.90 -17.42 -45.79
CA ASP A 6 -11.87 -18.21 -46.46
C ASP A 6 -10.60 -18.32 -45.60
N ASN A 7 -10.30 -17.27 -44.84
CA ASN A 7 -9.19 -17.24 -43.90
C ASN A 7 -9.43 -18.17 -42.69
N VAL A 8 -10.66 -18.23 -42.16
CA VAL A 8 -11.00 -19.11 -41.02
C VAL A 8 -10.84 -20.58 -41.40
N ARG A 9 -11.32 -20.98 -42.57
CA ARG A 9 -11.21 -22.37 -43.06
C ARG A 9 -9.76 -22.81 -43.28
N ASP A 10 -8.90 -21.91 -43.75
CA ASP A 10 -7.46 -22.15 -43.91
C ASP A 10 -6.77 -22.40 -42.55
N TYR A 11 -7.12 -21.63 -41.51
CA TYR A 11 -6.61 -21.90 -40.16
C TYR A 11 -7.07 -23.23 -39.59
N CYS A 12 -8.31 -23.67 -39.87
CA CYS A 12 -8.77 -24.98 -39.45
C CYS A 12 -7.91 -26.12 -40.00
N VAL A 13 -7.59 -26.08 -41.30
CA VAL A 13 -6.73 -27.09 -41.93
C VAL A 13 -5.34 -27.10 -41.28
N LYS A 14 -4.74 -25.92 -41.12
CA LYS A 14 -3.39 -25.79 -40.55
C LYS A 14 -3.31 -26.23 -39.09
N LEU A 15 -4.32 -25.93 -38.26
CA LEU A 15 -4.37 -26.38 -36.88
C LEU A 15 -4.59 -27.89 -36.79
N ASN A 16 -5.43 -28.46 -37.65
CA ASN A 16 -5.63 -29.90 -37.70
C ASN A 16 -4.33 -30.64 -38.07
N GLU A 17 -3.56 -30.13 -39.03
CA GLU A 17 -2.22 -30.67 -39.35
C GLU A 17 -1.30 -30.68 -38.10
N MET A 18 -1.31 -29.62 -37.29
CA MET A 18 -0.53 -29.55 -36.05
C MET A 18 -0.92 -30.61 -35.03
N LEU A 19 -2.21 -30.95 -34.95
CA LEU A 19 -2.72 -31.95 -34.01
C LEU A 19 -2.35 -33.38 -34.41
N THR A 20 -2.16 -33.65 -35.71
CA THR A 20 -1.91 -35.01 -36.23
C THR A 20 -0.45 -35.52 -36.15
N GLY A 21 0.53 -34.69 -35.74
CA GLY A 21 1.95 -35.09 -35.67
C GLY A 21 2.75 -34.35 -34.61
N ASP A 22 4.08 -34.54 -34.57
CA ASP A 22 4.96 -33.83 -33.63
C ASP A 22 5.03 -32.33 -33.93
N PHE A 23 5.24 -31.53 -32.88
CA PHE A 23 5.42 -30.10 -33.04
C PHE A 23 6.77 -29.76 -33.69
N VAL A 24 6.72 -28.97 -34.76
CA VAL A 24 7.88 -28.48 -35.52
C VAL A 24 7.85 -26.95 -35.63
N GLU A 25 8.98 -26.31 -35.90
CA GLU A 25 9.12 -24.84 -35.89
C GLU A 25 8.11 -24.11 -36.81
N ARG A 26 7.75 -24.68 -37.96
CA ARG A 26 6.73 -24.09 -38.86
C ARG A 26 5.37 -23.88 -38.19
N HIS A 27 5.03 -24.67 -37.16
CA HIS A 27 3.78 -24.54 -36.41
C HIS A 27 3.75 -23.22 -35.61
N LEU A 28 4.91 -22.70 -35.21
CA LEU A 28 5.01 -21.40 -34.54
C LEU A 28 4.55 -20.28 -35.48
N HIS A 29 4.95 -20.32 -36.75
CA HIS A 29 4.51 -19.33 -37.74
C HIS A 29 3.00 -19.40 -38.01
N THR A 30 2.42 -20.60 -38.01
CA THR A 30 0.96 -20.77 -38.10
C THR A 30 0.25 -20.07 -36.94
N LEU A 31 0.69 -20.32 -35.70
CA LEU A 31 0.11 -19.69 -34.52
C LEU A 31 0.34 -18.17 -34.50
N GLN A 32 1.51 -17.68 -34.91
CA GLN A 32 1.79 -16.24 -35.00
C GLN A 32 0.88 -15.53 -36.01
N SER A 33 0.62 -16.17 -37.16
CA SER A 33 -0.32 -15.67 -38.15
C SER A 33 -1.73 -15.59 -37.57
N LEU A 34 -2.19 -16.62 -36.86
CA LEU A 34 -3.48 -16.65 -36.19
C LEU A 34 -3.58 -15.60 -35.06
N THR A 35 -2.54 -15.47 -34.23
CA THR A 35 -2.41 -14.44 -33.19
C THR A 35 -2.57 -13.04 -33.79
N LYS A 36 -2.03 -12.80 -34.99
CA LYS A 36 -2.17 -11.54 -35.73
C LYS A 36 -3.61 -11.34 -36.21
N ALA A 37 -4.24 -12.38 -36.77
CA ALA A 37 -5.64 -12.32 -37.22
C ALA A 37 -6.59 -11.95 -36.07
N PHE A 38 -6.40 -12.53 -34.87
CA PHE A 38 -7.20 -12.19 -33.69
C PHE A 38 -7.07 -10.74 -33.20
N ARG A 39 -6.16 -9.93 -33.74
CA ARG A 39 -6.12 -8.48 -33.44
C ARG A 39 -7.26 -7.73 -34.12
N GLU A 40 -7.80 -8.25 -35.21
CA GLU A 40 -8.91 -7.66 -35.95
C GLU A 40 -10.25 -8.04 -35.30
N GLN A 41 -11.10 -7.04 -35.02
CA GLN A 41 -12.41 -7.26 -34.41
C GLN A 41 -13.29 -8.15 -35.28
N GLU A 42 -13.31 -7.92 -36.60
CA GLU A 42 -14.09 -8.70 -37.56
C GLU A 42 -13.75 -10.19 -37.48
N PHE A 43 -12.46 -10.53 -37.39
CA PHE A 43 -12.03 -11.92 -37.26
C PHE A 43 -12.44 -12.53 -35.91
N ARG A 44 -12.37 -11.77 -34.80
CA ARG A 44 -12.85 -12.25 -33.49
C ARG A 44 -14.35 -12.56 -33.51
N ASP A 45 -15.13 -11.73 -34.19
CA ASP A 45 -16.58 -11.88 -34.23
C ASP A 45 -17.00 -13.01 -35.18
N SER A 46 -16.23 -13.27 -36.23
CA SER A 46 -16.53 -14.32 -37.23
C SER A 46 -15.83 -15.66 -36.99
N VAL A 47 -14.93 -15.77 -36.01
CA VAL A 47 -14.17 -17.02 -35.80
C VAL A 47 -15.11 -18.16 -35.43
N ASP A 48 -14.87 -19.32 -36.04
CA ASP A 48 -15.63 -20.53 -35.79
C ASP A 48 -15.23 -21.19 -34.46
N ARG A 49 -16.20 -21.88 -33.83
CA ARG A 49 -15.98 -22.63 -32.60
C ARG A 49 -14.91 -23.70 -32.78
N GLU A 50 -14.84 -24.32 -33.96
CA GLU A 50 -13.80 -25.32 -34.28
C GLU A 50 -12.38 -24.76 -34.13
N VAL A 51 -12.11 -23.52 -34.57
CA VAL A 51 -10.76 -22.93 -34.46
C VAL A 51 -10.35 -22.78 -32.99
N LEU A 52 -11.26 -22.28 -32.16
CA LEU A 52 -11.03 -22.15 -30.72
C LEU A 52 -10.84 -23.51 -30.06
N GLN A 53 -11.65 -24.51 -30.45
CA GLN A 53 -11.52 -25.88 -29.98
C GLN A 53 -10.16 -26.51 -30.35
N MET A 54 -9.70 -26.36 -31.59
CA MET A 54 -8.40 -26.89 -32.01
C MET A 54 -7.23 -26.18 -31.32
N LEU A 55 -7.35 -24.89 -31.00
CA LEU A 55 -6.36 -24.19 -30.17
C LEU A 55 -6.27 -24.79 -28.76
N ILE A 56 -7.41 -25.14 -28.18
CA ILE A 56 -7.49 -25.77 -26.85
C ILE A 56 -6.88 -27.17 -26.88
N GLU A 57 -7.19 -27.95 -27.91
CA GLU A 57 -6.59 -29.27 -28.13
C GLU A 57 -5.06 -29.17 -28.32
N THR A 58 -4.61 -28.14 -29.05
CA THR A 58 -3.17 -27.87 -29.24
C THR A 58 -2.48 -27.62 -27.91
N VAL A 59 -3.07 -26.76 -27.06
CA VAL A 59 -2.54 -26.48 -25.72
C VAL A 59 -2.60 -27.71 -24.81
N SER A 60 -3.65 -28.52 -24.93
CA SER A 60 -3.77 -29.75 -24.13
C SER A 60 -2.67 -30.75 -24.49
N LYS A 61 -2.40 -30.94 -25.79
CA LYS A 61 -1.29 -31.75 -26.30
C LYS A 61 0.08 -31.18 -25.89
N LEU A 62 0.25 -29.86 -25.93
CA LEU A 62 1.47 -29.20 -25.43
C LEU A 62 1.68 -29.49 -23.95
N ASN A 63 0.61 -29.43 -23.14
CA ASN A 63 0.66 -29.72 -21.72
C ASN A 63 1.10 -31.17 -21.43
N GLU A 64 0.60 -32.16 -22.18
CA GLU A 64 1.03 -33.56 -22.07
C GLU A 64 2.52 -33.75 -22.43
N GLY A 65 3.00 -33.04 -23.46
CA GLY A 65 4.40 -33.15 -23.89
C GLY A 65 5.41 -32.46 -22.96
N MET A 66 4.97 -31.57 -22.07
CA MET A 66 5.83 -30.85 -21.12
C MET A 66 6.35 -31.74 -19.98
N ASP A 67 5.70 -32.88 -19.73
CA ASP A 67 6.11 -33.87 -18.72
C ASP A 67 7.22 -34.82 -19.23
N VAL A 68 7.60 -34.73 -20.51
CA VAL A 68 8.59 -35.62 -21.13
C VAL A 68 9.99 -34.99 -21.11
N PRO A 69 11.02 -35.66 -20.55
CA PRO A 69 12.37 -35.10 -20.37
C PRO A 69 13.23 -35.08 -21.67
N CYS A 70 12.68 -34.60 -22.79
CA CYS A 70 13.33 -34.60 -24.12
C CYS A 70 13.37 -33.20 -24.81
N PRO A 71 14.22 -33.01 -25.84
CA PRO A 71 14.85 -31.71 -26.14
C PRO A 71 14.10 -30.63 -26.95
N PRO A 72 12.83 -30.69 -27.40
CA PRO A 72 12.17 -29.49 -27.90
C PRO A 72 11.41 -28.71 -26.81
N GLN A 73 11.81 -28.80 -25.54
CA GLN A 73 11.14 -28.08 -24.43
C GLN A 73 11.02 -26.56 -24.70
N ALA A 74 12.03 -25.95 -25.34
CA ALA A 74 11.97 -24.55 -25.76
C ALA A 74 10.88 -24.27 -26.82
N LEU A 75 10.75 -25.14 -27.83
CA LEU A 75 9.71 -25.01 -28.87
C LEU A 75 8.32 -25.18 -28.27
N TYR A 76 8.13 -26.14 -27.37
CA TYR A 76 6.85 -26.37 -26.69
C TYR A 76 6.43 -25.15 -25.85
N ILE A 77 7.38 -24.52 -25.17
CA ILE A 77 7.15 -23.29 -24.40
C ILE A 77 6.82 -22.12 -25.34
N GLN A 78 7.51 -21.97 -26.46
CA GLN A 78 7.22 -20.93 -27.46
C GLN A 78 5.82 -21.11 -28.08
N LEU A 79 5.45 -22.34 -28.44
CA LEU A 79 4.12 -22.67 -28.96
C LEU A 79 3.05 -22.43 -27.90
N THR A 80 3.32 -22.78 -26.64
CA THR A 80 2.45 -22.49 -25.50
C THR A 80 2.22 -20.98 -25.35
N ALA A 81 3.29 -20.20 -25.40
CA ALA A 81 3.21 -18.74 -25.36
C ALA A 81 2.35 -18.21 -26.52
N GLU A 82 2.55 -18.68 -27.76
CA GLU A 82 1.76 -18.23 -28.91
C GLU A 82 0.29 -18.63 -28.83
N CYS A 83 -0.01 -19.83 -28.32
CA CYS A 83 -1.40 -20.23 -28.06
C CYS A 83 -2.05 -19.29 -27.06
N PHE A 84 -1.38 -18.98 -25.94
CA PHE A 84 -1.91 -18.01 -24.98
C PHE A 84 -2.05 -16.60 -25.59
N ARG A 85 -1.11 -16.14 -26.42
CA ARG A 85 -1.24 -14.84 -27.12
C ARG A 85 -2.44 -14.81 -28.08
N SER A 86 -2.63 -15.87 -28.87
CA SER A 86 -3.78 -16.02 -29.76
C SER A 86 -5.09 -15.90 -28.98
N GLN A 87 -5.22 -16.66 -27.90
CA GLN A 87 -6.43 -16.69 -27.11
C GLN A 87 -6.66 -15.41 -26.30
N ARG A 88 -5.60 -14.81 -25.76
CA ARG A 88 -5.65 -13.49 -25.12
C ARG A 88 -6.25 -12.46 -26.07
N ASN A 89 -5.81 -12.46 -27.33
CA ASN A 89 -6.33 -11.56 -28.34
C ASN A 89 -7.80 -11.91 -28.69
N ALA A 90 -8.14 -13.20 -28.83
CA ALA A 90 -9.49 -13.66 -29.12
C ALA A 90 -10.55 -13.18 -28.08
N CYS A 91 -10.15 -13.00 -26.82
CA CYS A 91 -11.02 -12.54 -25.74
C CYS A 91 -11.23 -11.02 -25.68
N VAL A 92 -10.37 -10.20 -26.30
CA VAL A 92 -10.40 -8.74 -26.14
C VAL A 92 -11.75 -8.19 -26.63
N GLN A 93 -12.51 -7.59 -25.71
CA GLN A 93 -13.83 -7.01 -25.98
C GLN A 93 -14.79 -7.95 -26.71
N CYS A 94 -14.67 -9.27 -26.51
CA CYS A 94 -15.50 -10.27 -27.17
C CYS A 94 -16.12 -11.27 -26.17
N PRO A 95 -17.26 -10.93 -25.54
CA PRO A 95 -17.94 -11.81 -24.57
C PRO A 95 -18.31 -13.18 -25.14
N ARG A 96 -18.65 -13.25 -26.44
CA ARG A 96 -18.90 -14.52 -27.16
C ARG A 96 -17.71 -15.46 -27.03
N ASN A 97 -16.52 -14.97 -27.38
CA ASN A 97 -15.31 -15.81 -27.35
C ASN A 97 -14.89 -16.14 -25.92
N GLN A 98 -15.04 -15.21 -24.97
CA GLN A 98 -14.80 -15.50 -23.55
C GLN A 98 -15.65 -16.68 -23.06
N ASN A 99 -16.96 -16.65 -23.35
CA ASN A 99 -17.88 -17.72 -22.94
C ASN A 99 -17.59 -19.03 -23.67
N LEU A 100 -17.33 -19.00 -24.99
CA LEU A 100 -16.97 -20.20 -25.73
C LEU A 100 -15.70 -20.86 -25.18
N ILE A 101 -14.64 -20.10 -24.97
CA ILE A 101 -13.36 -20.62 -24.44
C ILE A 101 -13.56 -21.21 -23.04
N ARG A 102 -14.38 -20.56 -22.20
CA ARG A 102 -14.76 -21.08 -20.90
C ARG A 102 -15.52 -22.41 -21.02
N ASP A 103 -16.56 -22.47 -21.84
CA ASP A 103 -17.43 -23.64 -21.99
C ASP A 103 -16.68 -24.85 -22.58
N LEU A 104 -15.64 -24.61 -23.36
CA LEU A 104 -14.70 -25.62 -23.84
C LEU A 104 -13.72 -26.13 -22.75
N GLY A 105 -13.82 -25.61 -21.52
CA GLY A 105 -13.07 -26.07 -20.35
C GLY A 105 -11.65 -25.51 -20.26
N PHE A 106 -11.32 -24.48 -21.03
CA PHE A 106 -9.93 -24.07 -21.21
C PHE A 106 -9.28 -23.41 -19.98
N ILE A 107 -10.09 -22.85 -19.08
CA ILE A 107 -9.60 -22.29 -17.80
C ILE A 107 -8.80 -23.36 -17.05
N LYS A 108 -9.35 -24.57 -16.89
CA LYS A 108 -8.69 -25.66 -16.15
C LYS A 108 -7.38 -26.10 -16.82
N VAL A 109 -7.38 -26.20 -18.15
CA VAL A 109 -6.18 -26.57 -18.93
C VAL A 109 -5.09 -25.52 -18.78
N SER A 110 -5.45 -24.24 -18.93
CA SER A 110 -4.52 -23.11 -18.79
C SER A 110 -3.88 -23.06 -17.41
N LEU A 111 -4.67 -23.24 -16.35
CA LEU A 111 -4.17 -23.21 -14.97
C LEU A 111 -3.25 -24.39 -14.66
N ARG A 112 -3.51 -25.58 -15.22
CA ARG A 112 -2.58 -26.72 -15.12
C ARG A 112 -1.26 -26.43 -15.82
N LEU A 113 -1.32 -25.86 -17.03
CA LEU A 113 -0.12 -25.53 -17.80
C LEU A 113 0.71 -24.44 -17.13
N LEU A 114 0.08 -23.42 -16.53
CA LEU A 114 0.78 -22.43 -15.72
C LEU A 114 1.50 -23.07 -14.53
N ARG A 115 0.88 -24.02 -13.83
CA ARG A 115 1.55 -24.78 -12.75
C ARG A 115 2.73 -25.60 -13.27
N ALA A 116 2.57 -26.27 -14.40
CA ALA A 116 3.64 -27.03 -15.03
C ALA A 116 4.83 -26.12 -15.39
N LEU A 117 4.55 -24.97 -16.03
CA LEU A 117 5.56 -23.96 -16.36
C LEU A 117 6.30 -23.46 -15.11
N LEU A 118 5.59 -23.16 -14.02
CA LEU A 118 6.22 -22.74 -12.75
C LEU A 118 7.13 -23.82 -12.14
N GLY A 119 6.85 -25.10 -12.40
CA GLY A 119 7.66 -26.24 -11.94
C GLY A 119 8.92 -26.49 -12.77
N LEU A 120 9.06 -25.90 -13.96
CA LEU A 120 10.19 -26.15 -14.85
C LEU A 120 11.48 -25.47 -14.37
N ARG A 121 12.60 -26.18 -14.51
CA ARG A 121 13.95 -25.67 -14.25
C ARG A 121 14.76 -25.69 -15.54
N LEU A 122 14.94 -24.52 -16.16
CA LEU A 122 15.66 -24.35 -17.42
C LEU A 122 16.89 -23.47 -17.23
N GLU A 123 17.93 -23.70 -18.04
CA GLU A 123 19.12 -22.86 -18.10
C GLU A 123 18.80 -21.46 -18.66
N SER A 124 18.00 -21.40 -19.74
CA SER A 124 17.45 -20.16 -20.28
C SER A 124 15.98 -20.01 -19.88
N THR A 125 15.64 -18.86 -19.28
CA THR A 125 14.31 -18.63 -18.69
C THR A 125 13.46 -17.62 -19.45
N ASP A 126 13.97 -17.05 -20.55
CA ASP A 126 13.27 -15.99 -21.29
C ASP A 126 11.96 -16.48 -21.92
N CYS A 127 12.00 -17.61 -22.64
CA CYS A 127 10.80 -18.21 -23.23
C CYS A 127 9.79 -18.66 -22.16
N LEU A 128 10.29 -19.14 -21.01
CA LEU A 128 9.47 -19.55 -19.88
C LEU A 128 8.70 -18.37 -19.28
N PHE A 129 9.39 -17.26 -19.02
CA PHE A 129 8.76 -16.05 -18.52
C PHE A 129 7.76 -15.50 -19.52
N GLU A 130 8.07 -15.54 -20.81
CA GLU A 130 7.15 -15.12 -21.85
C GLU A 130 5.87 -15.96 -21.87
N ALA A 131 5.98 -17.28 -21.77
CA ALA A 131 4.82 -18.18 -21.70
C ALA A 131 3.96 -17.90 -20.45
N LEU A 132 4.58 -17.74 -19.27
CA LEU A 132 3.89 -17.39 -18.03
C LEU A 132 3.14 -16.06 -18.17
N ARG A 133 3.82 -15.01 -18.62
CA ARG A 133 3.20 -13.68 -18.85
C ARG A 133 2.00 -13.79 -19.79
N CYS A 134 2.16 -14.48 -20.92
CA CYS A 134 1.07 -14.63 -21.90
C CYS A 134 -0.13 -15.38 -21.31
N GLY A 135 0.12 -16.45 -20.54
CA GLY A 135 -0.95 -17.21 -19.89
C GLY A 135 -1.71 -16.42 -18.84
N VAL A 136 -1.01 -15.67 -17.98
CA VAL A 136 -1.66 -14.81 -16.98
C VAL A 136 -2.45 -13.67 -17.64
N GLN A 137 -1.90 -13.03 -18.68
CA GLN A 137 -2.61 -12.00 -19.44
C GLN A 137 -3.83 -12.56 -20.19
N PHE A 138 -3.74 -13.77 -20.71
CA PHE A 138 -4.89 -14.46 -21.31
C PHE A 138 -6.03 -14.60 -20.30
N LEU A 139 -5.74 -15.11 -19.09
CA LEU A 139 -6.73 -15.24 -18.02
C LEU A 139 -7.32 -13.88 -17.63
N GLY A 140 -6.50 -12.82 -17.59
CA GLY A 140 -6.97 -11.46 -17.36
C GLY A 140 -8.02 -11.04 -18.39
N ASN A 141 -7.71 -11.14 -19.67
CA ASN A 141 -8.65 -10.79 -20.75
C ASN A 141 -9.89 -11.70 -20.80
N LEU A 142 -9.76 -12.96 -20.38
CA LEU A 142 -10.89 -13.88 -20.27
C LEU A 142 -11.87 -13.45 -19.16
N ALA A 143 -11.34 -12.88 -18.07
CA ALA A 143 -12.08 -12.50 -16.86
C ALA A 143 -12.68 -11.09 -16.91
N VAL A 144 -12.06 -10.15 -17.64
CA VAL A 144 -12.52 -8.76 -17.72
C VAL A 144 -13.97 -8.69 -18.21
N GLY A 145 -14.84 -8.10 -17.37
CA GLY A 145 -16.28 -7.94 -17.64
C GLY A 145 -17.11 -9.22 -17.58
N ASN A 146 -16.52 -10.38 -17.21
CA ASN A 146 -17.21 -11.68 -17.21
C ASN A 146 -17.14 -12.35 -15.84
N GLN A 147 -18.22 -12.21 -15.05
CA GLN A 147 -18.26 -12.71 -13.67
C GLN A 147 -18.07 -14.23 -13.58
N VAL A 148 -18.65 -14.99 -14.52
CA VAL A 148 -18.57 -16.45 -14.48
C VAL A 148 -17.14 -16.93 -14.74
N CYS A 149 -16.41 -16.27 -15.64
CA CYS A 149 -14.97 -16.54 -15.82
C CYS A 149 -14.15 -16.17 -14.58
N LYS A 150 -14.45 -15.04 -13.92
CA LYS A 150 -13.77 -14.65 -12.67
C LYS A 150 -13.94 -15.71 -11.59
N ASP A 151 -15.16 -16.21 -11.41
CA ASP A 151 -15.50 -17.20 -10.40
C ASP A 151 -14.80 -18.54 -10.68
N ASP A 152 -14.80 -19.00 -11.94
CA ASP A 152 -14.12 -20.24 -12.33
C ASP A 152 -12.59 -20.14 -12.18
N ILE A 153 -12.00 -18.99 -12.53
CA ILE A 153 -10.56 -18.75 -12.34
C ILE A 153 -10.24 -18.75 -10.85
N TRP A 154 -11.02 -18.02 -10.04
CA TRP A 154 -10.81 -17.96 -8.59
C TRP A 154 -10.88 -19.35 -7.97
N MET A 155 -11.96 -20.10 -8.24
CA MET A 155 -12.17 -21.46 -7.73
C MET A 155 -11.00 -22.41 -8.02
N HIS A 156 -10.33 -22.25 -9.15
CA HIS A 156 -9.28 -23.17 -9.59
C HIS A 156 -7.85 -22.65 -9.39
N ALA A 157 -7.64 -21.36 -9.20
CA ALA A 157 -6.32 -20.75 -9.04
C ALA A 157 -5.99 -20.38 -7.59
N PHE A 158 -6.99 -19.93 -6.82
CA PHE A 158 -6.81 -19.43 -5.47
C PHE A 158 -6.69 -20.58 -4.44
N PRO A 159 -5.82 -20.48 -3.42
CA PRO A 159 -4.82 -19.43 -3.19
C PRO A 159 -3.47 -19.72 -3.88
N HIS A 160 -3.13 -20.99 -4.09
CA HIS A 160 -1.74 -21.42 -4.36
C HIS A 160 -1.15 -20.87 -5.65
N LEU A 161 -1.89 -20.87 -6.76
CA LEU A 161 -1.33 -20.38 -8.02
C LEU A 161 -1.07 -18.87 -7.95
N PHE A 162 -1.92 -18.11 -7.24
CA PHE A 162 -1.67 -16.69 -7.01
C PHE A 162 -0.43 -16.47 -6.15
N LEU A 163 -0.21 -17.27 -5.11
CA LEU A 163 1.02 -17.18 -4.31
C LEU A 163 2.27 -17.39 -5.17
N ASP A 164 2.29 -18.45 -5.99
CA ASP A 164 3.44 -18.77 -6.83
C ASP A 164 3.70 -17.68 -7.89
N LEU A 165 2.63 -17.14 -8.51
CA LEU A 165 2.74 -16.12 -9.54
C LEU A 165 3.14 -14.74 -8.98
N LEU A 166 2.63 -14.35 -7.81
CA LEU A 166 2.95 -13.09 -7.16
C LEU A 166 4.37 -13.07 -6.58
N ASP A 167 4.88 -14.23 -6.16
CA ASP A 167 6.26 -14.36 -5.65
C ASP A 167 7.29 -14.69 -6.74
N HIS A 168 6.85 -14.73 -7.99
CA HIS A 168 7.71 -15.12 -9.10
C HIS A 168 8.84 -14.10 -9.34
N LYS A 169 10.05 -14.60 -9.65
CA LYS A 169 11.27 -13.77 -9.87
C LYS A 169 11.15 -12.74 -11.01
N ASP A 170 10.31 -13.03 -12.00
CA ASP A 170 10.02 -12.10 -13.08
C ASP A 170 8.96 -11.08 -12.66
N ARG A 171 9.36 -9.81 -12.53
CA ARG A 171 8.49 -8.70 -12.12
C ARG A 171 7.25 -8.55 -13.00
N LYS A 172 7.38 -8.78 -14.32
CA LYS A 172 6.23 -8.67 -15.24
C LYS A 172 5.19 -9.76 -14.99
N THR A 173 5.61 -10.99 -14.70
CA THR A 173 4.69 -12.06 -14.27
C THR A 173 3.94 -11.67 -13.01
N ALA A 174 4.65 -11.19 -11.97
CA ALA A 174 4.00 -10.72 -10.74
C ALA A 174 3.02 -9.56 -11.02
N ALA A 175 3.40 -8.61 -11.88
CA ALA A 175 2.54 -7.50 -12.27
C ALA A 175 1.25 -7.94 -12.97
N TYR A 176 1.34 -8.87 -13.93
CA TYR A 176 0.15 -9.43 -14.58
C TYR A 176 -0.67 -10.30 -13.62
N ALA A 177 -0.04 -10.97 -12.66
CA ALA A 177 -0.74 -11.72 -11.63
C ALA A 177 -1.53 -10.81 -10.69
N SER A 178 -0.97 -9.64 -10.31
CA SER A 178 -1.69 -8.60 -9.58
C SER A 178 -2.88 -8.04 -10.37
N MET A 179 -2.71 -7.82 -11.68
CA MET A 179 -3.82 -7.40 -12.56
C MET A 179 -4.93 -8.46 -12.63
N LEU A 180 -4.59 -9.73 -12.76
CA LEU A 180 -5.55 -10.83 -12.74
C LEU A 180 -6.25 -10.94 -11.37
N LEU A 181 -5.49 -10.85 -10.28
CA LEU A 181 -6.03 -10.88 -8.92
C LEU A 181 -7.05 -9.74 -8.72
N TYR A 182 -6.66 -8.51 -9.05
CA TYR A 182 -7.55 -7.35 -9.02
C TYR A 182 -8.83 -7.58 -9.84
N THR A 183 -8.69 -8.10 -11.07
CA THR A 183 -9.82 -8.34 -11.97
C THR A 183 -10.83 -9.31 -11.36
N CYS A 184 -10.34 -10.35 -10.67
CA CYS A 184 -11.18 -11.38 -10.07
C CYS A 184 -11.78 -10.97 -8.72
N LEU A 185 -11.13 -10.08 -7.94
CA LEU A 185 -11.58 -9.70 -6.61
C LEU A 185 -12.96 -9.01 -6.60
N ASP A 186 -13.77 -9.37 -5.61
CA ASP A 186 -15.01 -8.73 -5.22
C ASP A 186 -15.17 -8.84 -3.69
N SER A 187 -16.27 -8.33 -3.13
CA SER A 187 -16.47 -8.33 -1.67
C SER A 187 -16.50 -9.73 -1.07
N LEU A 188 -17.07 -10.72 -1.76
CA LEU A 188 -17.13 -12.11 -1.27
C LEU A 188 -15.75 -12.75 -1.25
N LYS A 189 -14.97 -12.54 -2.32
CA LYS A 189 -13.59 -13.05 -2.40
C LYS A 189 -12.65 -12.37 -1.41
N VAL A 190 -12.89 -11.10 -1.08
CA VAL A 190 -12.18 -10.42 0.02
C VAL A 190 -12.48 -11.08 1.36
N ASP A 191 -13.71 -11.53 1.61
CA ASP A 191 -14.04 -12.28 2.83
C ASP A 191 -13.36 -13.66 2.85
N GLU A 192 -13.21 -14.32 1.68
CA GLU A 192 -12.49 -15.59 1.55
C GLU A 192 -11.00 -15.49 1.92
N LEU A 193 -10.36 -14.33 1.68
CA LEU A 193 -8.99 -14.04 2.12
C LEU A 193 -8.83 -14.20 3.64
N THR A 194 -9.93 -14.07 4.40
CA THR A 194 -9.91 -14.12 5.88
C THR A 194 -10.10 -15.53 6.46
N LEU A 195 -10.36 -16.54 5.63
CA LEU A 195 -10.79 -17.87 6.08
C LEU A 195 -9.64 -18.78 6.52
N GLN A 196 -8.51 -18.75 5.79
CA GLN A 196 -7.35 -19.63 6.02
C GLN A 196 -6.04 -18.83 6.00
N GLN A 197 -4.99 -19.36 6.61
CA GLN A 197 -3.69 -18.68 6.67
C GLN A 197 -3.08 -18.50 5.27
N GLU A 198 -3.13 -19.53 4.43
CA GLU A 198 -2.66 -19.49 3.04
C GLU A 198 -3.40 -18.47 2.18
N ASN A 199 -4.68 -18.24 2.46
CA ASN A 199 -5.48 -17.20 1.80
C ASN A 199 -5.00 -15.81 2.20
N LEU A 200 -4.73 -15.62 3.50
CA LEU A 200 -4.19 -14.37 4.04
C LEU A 200 -2.78 -14.09 3.49
N ASP A 201 -1.98 -15.13 3.25
CA ASP A 201 -0.64 -14.99 2.70
C ASP A 201 -0.66 -14.38 1.28
N VAL A 202 -1.74 -14.57 0.50
CA VAL A 202 -1.93 -13.86 -0.78
C VAL A 202 -2.04 -12.35 -0.53
N ALA A 203 -2.84 -11.93 0.44
CA ALA A 203 -2.99 -10.52 0.80
C ALA A 203 -1.69 -9.92 1.35
N LYS A 204 -0.94 -10.67 2.18
CA LYS A 204 0.40 -10.26 2.64
C LYS A 204 1.37 -10.08 1.48
N LYS A 205 1.34 -11.00 0.51
CA LYS A 205 2.19 -10.90 -0.69
C LYS A 205 1.91 -9.64 -1.49
N VAL A 206 0.65 -9.20 -1.58
CA VAL A 206 0.28 -7.92 -2.21
C VAL A 206 0.92 -6.74 -1.47
N ILE A 207 0.86 -6.68 -0.13
CA ILE A 207 1.53 -5.63 0.65
C ILE A 207 3.04 -5.64 0.45
N GLY A 208 3.66 -6.82 0.53
CA GLY A 208 5.10 -6.98 0.28
C GLY A 208 5.52 -6.63 -1.15
N LEU A 209 4.60 -6.67 -2.12
CA LEU A 209 4.85 -6.19 -3.49
C LEU A 209 4.75 -4.66 -3.58
N CYS A 210 3.79 -4.01 -2.91
CA CYS A 210 3.76 -2.54 -2.83
C CYS A 210 5.09 -1.97 -2.32
N GLN A 211 5.70 -2.66 -1.36
CA GLN A 211 6.99 -2.27 -0.81
C GLN A 211 8.17 -2.50 -1.77
N ARG A 212 8.23 -3.67 -2.43
CA ARG A 212 9.37 -4.07 -3.28
C ARG A 212 9.31 -3.51 -4.70
N GLN A 213 8.11 -3.16 -5.18
CA GLN A 213 7.83 -2.70 -6.54
C GLN A 213 6.79 -1.56 -6.50
N PRO A 214 7.16 -0.37 -5.99
CA PRO A 214 6.23 0.77 -5.87
C PRO A 214 5.68 1.27 -7.20
N GLU A 215 6.30 0.92 -8.33
CA GLU A 215 5.81 1.19 -9.69
C GLU A 215 4.59 0.34 -10.11
N LEU A 216 4.21 -0.65 -9.30
CA LEU A 216 3.13 -1.58 -9.62
C LEU A 216 1.77 -1.06 -9.13
N ASP A 217 1.08 -0.32 -9.99
CA ASP A 217 -0.22 0.30 -9.66
C ASP A 217 -1.28 -0.72 -9.18
N TRP A 218 -1.30 -1.93 -9.75
CA TRP A 218 -2.32 -2.94 -9.44
C TRP A 218 -2.34 -3.34 -7.97
N THR A 219 -1.20 -3.41 -7.29
CA THR A 219 -1.17 -3.79 -5.87
C THR A 219 -1.72 -2.66 -5.00
N VAL A 220 -1.43 -1.41 -5.34
CA VAL A 220 -2.03 -0.24 -4.69
C VAL A 220 -3.55 -0.24 -4.89
N LEU A 221 -4.03 -0.49 -6.11
CA LEU A 221 -5.47 -0.56 -6.41
C LEU A 221 -6.18 -1.69 -5.65
N ILE A 222 -5.54 -2.87 -5.53
CA ILE A 222 -6.09 -3.97 -4.70
C ILE A 222 -6.28 -3.51 -3.25
N VAL A 223 -5.25 -2.87 -2.68
CA VAL A 223 -5.30 -2.45 -1.26
C VAL A 223 -6.36 -1.36 -1.06
N THR A 224 -6.32 -0.30 -1.86
CA THR A 224 -7.17 0.89 -1.66
C THR A 224 -8.61 0.68 -2.08
N GLN A 225 -8.88 -0.18 -3.08
CA GLN A 225 -10.25 -0.39 -3.60
C GLN A 225 -10.94 -1.63 -3.04
N HIS A 226 -10.19 -2.61 -2.52
CA HIS A 226 -10.73 -3.85 -1.97
C HIS A 226 -10.37 -4.05 -0.50
N PHE A 227 -9.08 -4.07 -0.13
CA PHE A 227 -8.70 -4.48 1.23
C PHE A 227 -9.18 -3.50 2.29
N PHE A 228 -9.00 -2.18 2.08
CA PHE A 228 -9.43 -1.16 3.06
C PHE A 228 -10.94 -1.15 3.31
N LYS A 229 -11.76 -1.71 2.40
CA LYS A 229 -13.21 -1.83 2.59
C LYS A 229 -13.61 -2.93 3.59
N SER A 230 -12.70 -3.85 3.93
CA SER A 230 -12.95 -4.94 4.88
C SER A 230 -12.07 -4.79 6.13
N SER A 231 -12.63 -4.23 7.19
CA SER A 231 -11.94 -4.10 8.49
C SER A 231 -11.48 -5.46 9.02
N LYS A 232 -12.30 -6.51 8.85
CA LYS A 232 -11.96 -7.89 9.24
C LYS A 232 -10.70 -8.40 8.54
N LEU A 233 -10.55 -8.15 7.23
CA LEU A 233 -9.34 -8.53 6.51
C LEU A 233 -8.14 -7.73 7.02
N VAL A 234 -8.30 -6.42 7.12
CA VAL A 234 -7.20 -5.53 7.51
C VAL A 234 -6.67 -5.86 8.91
N GLU A 235 -7.54 -6.10 9.88
CA GLU A 235 -7.14 -6.48 11.24
C GLU A 235 -6.28 -7.74 11.22
N LYS A 236 -6.75 -8.82 10.56
CA LYS A 236 -6.01 -10.07 10.44
C LYS A 236 -4.70 -9.89 9.67
N LEU A 237 -4.75 -9.12 8.59
CA LEU A 237 -3.61 -8.84 7.74
C LEU A 237 -2.52 -8.12 8.54
N TYR A 238 -2.86 -7.00 9.17
CA TYR A 238 -1.94 -6.13 9.91
C TYR A 238 -1.22 -6.85 11.05
N VAL A 239 -1.93 -7.71 11.79
CA VAL A 239 -1.32 -8.56 12.84
C VAL A 239 -0.24 -9.46 12.25
N GLY A 240 -0.46 -10.00 11.06
CA GLY A 240 0.45 -10.93 10.40
C GLY A 240 1.53 -10.30 9.53
N LEU A 241 1.59 -8.98 9.39
CA LEU A 241 2.63 -8.25 8.66
C LEU A 241 3.89 -8.04 9.53
N SER A 242 5.05 -8.03 8.88
CA SER A 242 6.29 -7.52 9.46
C SER A 242 6.19 -6.00 9.72
N ASN A 243 7.06 -5.45 10.56
CA ASN A 243 7.05 -4.01 10.83
C ASN A 243 7.31 -3.19 9.56
N GLN A 244 8.21 -3.64 8.68
CA GLN A 244 8.43 -2.97 7.39
C GLN A 244 7.19 -2.97 6.49
N GLU A 245 6.44 -4.08 6.44
CA GLU A 245 5.18 -4.16 5.70
C GLU A 245 4.07 -3.32 6.36
N ARG A 246 4.05 -3.21 7.69
CA ARG A 246 3.11 -2.32 8.42
C ARG A 246 3.36 -0.85 8.07
N VAL A 247 4.62 -0.45 7.95
CA VAL A 247 4.98 0.92 7.52
C VAL A 247 4.43 1.20 6.12
N MET A 248 4.66 0.31 5.16
CA MET A 248 4.09 0.42 3.80
C MET A 248 2.55 0.46 3.84
N PHE A 249 1.92 -0.39 4.64
CA PHE A 249 0.47 -0.39 4.83
C PHE A 249 -0.04 0.97 5.33
N LEU A 250 0.61 1.58 6.33
CA LEU A 250 0.23 2.86 6.90
C LEU A 250 0.50 4.04 5.94
N GLU A 251 1.53 3.93 5.10
CA GLU A 251 1.78 4.90 4.02
C GLU A 251 0.66 4.86 2.97
N LEU A 252 0.17 3.67 2.60
CA LEU A 252 -1.00 3.52 1.72
C LEU A 252 -2.28 4.10 2.36
N VAL A 253 -2.48 3.89 3.67
CA VAL A 253 -3.58 4.53 4.43
C VAL A 253 -3.47 6.05 4.38
N THR A 254 -2.26 6.58 4.58
CA THR A 254 -2.02 8.03 4.54
C THR A 254 -2.28 8.60 3.16
N ALA A 255 -1.80 7.96 2.09
CA ALA A 255 -2.07 8.37 0.71
C ALA A 255 -3.59 8.38 0.42
N GLN A 256 -4.29 7.34 0.85
CA GLN A 256 -5.74 7.22 0.73
C GLN A 256 -6.51 8.32 1.48
N LEU A 257 -5.99 8.80 2.62
CA LEU A 257 -6.55 9.95 3.33
C LEU A 257 -6.27 11.26 2.58
N VAL A 258 -5.06 11.48 2.06
CA VAL A 258 -4.69 12.76 1.44
C VAL A 258 -5.38 12.98 0.09
N GLU A 259 -5.75 11.93 -0.64
CA GLU A 259 -6.46 12.05 -1.92
C GLU A 259 -7.74 12.90 -1.81
N PRO A 260 -7.84 14.04 -2.52
CA PRO A 260 -9.05 14.82 -2.57
C PRO A 260 -10.09 14.08 -3.42
N ARG A 261 -10.93 13.27 -2.78
CA ARG A 261 -12.02 12.58 -3.48
C ARG A 261 -13.19 13.53 -3.72
N GLU A 262 -13.52 13.72 -5.00
CA GLU A 262 -14.70 14.44 -5.42
C GLU A 262 -15.99 13.69 -5.01
N ALA A 263 -16.91 14.42 -4.37
CA ALA A 263 -18.35 14.18 -4.32
C ALA A 263 -18.94 12.99 -3.51
N ALA A 264 -18.17 12.11 -2.88
CA ALA A 264 -18.72 11.13 -1.93
C ALA A 264 -17.97 11.17 -0.61
N GLY A 265 -18.67 11.37 0.51
CA GLY A 265 -18.12 11.34 1.88
C GLY A 265 -17.57 9.97 2.32
N ASP A 266 -17.17 9.12 1.39
CA ASP A 266 -16.52 7.84 1.61
C ASP A 266 -14.99 8.04 1.50
N SER A 267 -14.33 8.11 2.65
CA SER A 267 -12.87 8.14 2.77
C SER A 267 -12.22 6.85 2.23
N GLY A 268 -13.00 5.83 1.87
CA GLY A 268 -12.53 4.48 1.54
C GLY A 268 -12.02 3.71 2.76
N ILE A 269 -12.04 4.33 3.95
CA ILE A 269 -11.54 3.79 5.21
C ILE A 269 -12.71 3.74 6.19
N PRO A 270 -13.21 2.55 6.53
CA PRO A 270 -14.29 2.38 7.51
C PRO A 270 -13.91 2.86 8.90
N ALA A 271 -14.90 3.30 9.68
CA ALA A 271 -14.71 3.74 11.07
C ALA A 271 -14.07 2.64 11.94
N GLU A 272 -14.42 1.37 11.72
CA GLU A 272 -13.82 0.23 12.46
C GLU A 272 -12.32 0.09 12.19
N LEU A 273 -11.85 0.39 10.96
CA LEU A 273 -10.42 0.43 10.67
C LEU A 273 -9.72 1.57 11.42
N ALA A 274 -10.32 2.76 11.46
CA ALA A 274 -9.76 3.87 12.23
C ALA A 274 -9.69 3.57 13.74
N LYS A 275 -10.70 2.88 14.31
CA LYS A 275 -10.65 2.39 15.71
C LYS A 275 -9.53 1.39 15.91
N PHE A 276 -9.38 0.42 15.02
CA PHE A 276 -8.32 -0.57 15.08
C PHE A 276 -6.92 0.08 15.07
N LEU A 277 -6.67 1.01 14.16
CA LEU A 277 -5.38 1.72 14.09
C LEU A 277 -5.13 2.56 15.35
N ALA A 278 -6.16 3.17 15.93
CA ALA A 278 -6.05 3.82 17.23
C ALA A 278 -5.67 2.82 18.33
N SER A 279 -6.29 1.64 18.39
CA SER A 279 -5.90 0.59 19.33
C SER A 279 -4.46 0.12 19.14
N CYS A 280 -4.01 -0.09 17.89
CA CYS A 280 -2.61 -0.43 17.60
C CYS A 280 -1.64 0.64 18.10
N PHE A 281 -1.98 1.92 17.94
CA PHE A 281 -1.17 3.00 18.49
C PHE A 281 -1.11 2.90 20.01
N LEU A 282 -2.26 2.74 20.69
CA LEU A 282 -2.32 2.67 22.14
C LEU A 282 -1.51 1.51 22.71
N ASP A 283 -1.58 0.34 22.09
CA ASP A 283 -0.89 -0.86 22.54
C ASP A 283 0.63 -0.77 22.34
N GLY A 284 1.08 -0.13 21.25
CA GLY A 284 2.50 -0.10 20.86
C GLY A 284 3.26 1.20 21.12
N CYS A 285 2.58 2.30 21.47
CA CYS A 285 3.19 3.64 21.37
C CYS A 285 4.48 3.86 22.17
N ARG A 286 4.70 3.11 23.25
CA ARG A 286 5.90 3.21 24.09
C ARG A 286 7.15 2.61 23.46
N ALA A 287 7.04 1.79 22.41
CA ALA A 287 8.21 1.27 21.68
C ALA A 287 9.13 2.39 21.19
N VAL A 288 8.57 3.55 20.84
CA VAL A 288 9.34 4.73 20.40
C VAL A 288 10.36 5.21 21.44
N LEU A 289 10.12 4.95 22.74
CA LEU A 289 11.00 5.42 23.82
C LEU A 289 12.37 4.71 23.80
N GLU A 290 12.44 3.51 23.22
CA GLU A 290 13.69 2.74 23.10
C GLU A 290 14.73 3.44 22.22
N LEU A 291 14.26 4.29 21.28
CA LEU A 291 15.12 5.14 20.44
C LEU A 291 16.00 6.10 21.25
N ALA A 292 15.64 6.40 22.51
CA ALA A 292 16.47 7.23 23.39
C ALA A 292 17.77 6.52 23.80
N SER A 293 17.76 5.19 23.89
CA SER A 293 18.87 4.36 24.37
C SER A 293 19.66 3.73 23.22
N CYS A 294 18.98 3.37 22.13
CA CYS A 294 19.61 2.76 20.96
C CYS A 294 19.15 3.47 19.67
N PRO A 295 19.89 4.49 19.20
CA PRO A 295 19.53 5.25 18.00
C PRO A 295 19.86 4.52 16.69
N SER A 296 20.03 3.19 16.69
CA SER A 296 20.36 2.48 15.45
C SER A 296 19.25 2.70 14.43
N ALA A 297 19.64 3.04 13.21
CA ALA A 297 18.71 3.24 12.11
C ALA A 297 17.87 1.96 11.91
N ALA A 298 16.55 2.12 12.02
CA ALA A 298 15.51 1.10 11.85
C ALA A 298 15.19 0.22 13.07
N ASP A 299 14.83 0.83 14.20
CA ASP A 299 13.77 0.20 14.99
C ASP A 299 12.45 0.30 14.20
N GLU A 300 12.17 -0.75 13.43
CA GLU A 300 10.99 -0.83 12.57
C GLU A 300 9.69 -0.75 13.39
N GLU A 301 9.71 -1.16 14.66
CA GLU A 301 8.55 -1.07 15.55
C GLU A 301 8.27 0.39 15.91
N ALA A 302 9.31 1.14 16.29
CA ALA A 302 9.19 2.58 16.53
C ALA A 302 8.72 3.33 15.28
N LEU A 303 9.19 2.95 14.09
CA LEU A 303 8.72 3.53 12.82
C LEU A 303 7.23 3.27 12.56
N THR A 304 6.77 2.06 12.90
CA THR A 304 5.35 1.70 12.82
C THR A 304 4.50 2.61 13.72
N VAL A 305 4.95 2.85 14.96
CA VAL A 305 4.29 3.78 15.90
C VAL A 305 4.24 5.21 15.36
N ILE A 306 5.35 5.70 14.80
CA ILE A 306 5.41 7.04 14.21
C ILE A 306 4.39 7.17 13.07
N ARG A 307 4.33 6.17 12.19
CA ARG A 307 3.36 6.16 11.08
C ARG A 307 1.91 6.04 11.54
N LEU A 308 1.65 5.29 12.62
CA LEU A 308 0.31 5.26 13.24
C LEU A 308 -0.09 6.65 13.75
N LEU A 309 0.83 7.36 14.41
CA LEU A 309 0.59 8.73 14.86
C LEU A 309 0.31 9.68 13.69
N ASP A 310 1.06 9.56 12.58
CA ASP A 310 0.85 10.34 11.36
C ASP A 310 -0.57 10.12 10.81
N VAL A 311 -0.98 8.85 10.68
CA VAL A 311 -2.33 8.48 10.23
C VAL A 311 -3.41 9.06 11.15
N LEU A 312 -3.25 8.95 12.48
CA LEU A 312 -4.20 9.51 13.43
C LEU A 312 -4.27 11.04 13.35
N CYS A 313 -3.15 11.70 13.15
CA CYS A 313 -3.12 13.15 12.89
C CYS A 313 -3.92 13.49 11.63
N GLU A 314 -3.73 12.77 10.53
CA GLU A 314 -4.48 12.99 9.29
C GLU A 314 -5.97 12.73 9.44
N MET A 315 -6.36 11.63 10.10
CA MET A 315 -7.75 11.29 10.39
C MET A 315 -8.44 12.37 11.24
N THR A 316 -7.75 12.91 12.24
CA THR A 316 -8.34 13.88 13.20
C THR A 316 -8.23 15.34 12.75
N SER A 317 -7.70 15.62 11.56
CA SER A 317 -7.57 16.98 11.02
C SER A 317 -8.89 17.49 10.41
N ASP A 318 -9.94 17.56 11.22
CA ASP A 318 -11.30 18.01 10.88
C ASP A 318 -11.99 17.20 9.76
N ARG A 319 -11.66 15.91 9.67
CA ARG A 319 -12.33 14.99 8.75
C ARG A 319 -13.54 14.38 9.43
N GLN A 320 -14.72 14.85 9.05
CA GLN A 320 -16.01 14.46 9.65
C GLN A 320 -16.19 12.94 9.90
N PRO A 321 -15.81 12.01 8.99
CA PRO A 321 -15.97 10.57 9.23
C PRO A 321 -15.17 10.01 10.42
N PHE A 322 -14.13 10.72 10.87
CA PHE A 322 -13.21 10.24 11.91
C PHE A 322 -13.28 11.03 13.21
N MET A 323 -14.13 12.06 13.30
CA MET A 323 -14.22 12.91 14.50
C MET A 323 -14.68 12.15 15.75
N PHE A 324 -15.30 10.98 15.59
CA PHE A 324 -15.59 10.06 16.70
C PHE A 324 -14.34 9.66 17.51
N LEU A 325 -13.13 9.78 16.93
CA LEU A 325 -11.86 9.52 17.63
C LEU A 325 -11.62 10.50 18.80
N GLN A 326 -12.25 11.68 18.79
CA GLN A 326 -12.20 12.61 19.92
C GLN A 326 -12.80 11.99 21.19
N ASP A 327 -13.79 11.10 21.04
CA ASP A 327 -14.46 10.44 22.17
C ASP A 327 -13.82 9.09 22.52
N HIS A 328 -12.66 8.75 21.92
CA HIS A 328 -11.97 7.50 22.23
C HIS A 328 -11.44 7.52 23.68
N PRO A 329 -11.82 6.57 24.57
CA PRO A 329 -11.68 6.70 26.02
C PRO A 329 -10.29 7.01 26.56
N THR A 330 -9.25 6.51 25.90
CA THR A 330 -7.86 6.62 26.37
C THR A 330 -6.94 7.32 25.38
N LEU A 331 -7.43 7.70 24.19
CA LEU A 331 -6.54 8.18 23.12
C LEU A 331 -5.81 9.44 23.53
N LEU A 332 -6.56 10.45 23.97
CA LEU A 332 -5.99 11.70 24.45
C LEU A 332 -5.04 11.51 25.62
N SER A 333 -5.44 10.75 26.65
CA SER A 333 -4.61 10.56 27.84
C SER A 333 -3.29 9.89 27.51
N THR A 334 -3.32 8.85 26.66
CA THR A 334 -2.11 8.14 26.23
C THR A 334 -1.21 9.04 25.39
N THR A 335 -1.76 9.87 24.48
CA THR A 335 -0.95 10.84 23.72
C THR A 335 -0.30 11.88 24.62
N VAL A 336 -1.00 12.40 25.64
CA VAL A 336 -0.45 13.36 26.62
C VAL A 336 0.64 12.70 27.48
N GLU A 337 0.41 11.48 27.96
CA GLU A 337 1.40 10.71 28.73
C GLU A 337 2.67 10.44 27.91
N LEU A 338 2.52 10.01 26.66
CA LEU A 338 3.65 9.78 25.77
C LEU A 338 4.43 11.07 25.49
N LEU A 339 3.73 12.20 25.30
CA LEU A 339 4.39 13.50 25.16
C LEU A 339 5.21 13.85 26.41
N LYS A 340 4.70 13.54 27.62
CA LYS A 340 5.46 13.72 28.87
C LYS A 340 6.71 12.86 28.87
N GLU A 341 6.56 11.55 28.63
CA GLU A 341 7.67 10.59 28.63
C GLU A 341 8.78 11.01 27.66
N VAL A 342 8.43 11.29 26.39
CA VAL A 342 9.36 11.79 25.37
C VAL A 342 10.01 13.11 25.78
N HIS A 343 9.21 14.03 26.34
CA HIS A 343 9.72 15.34 26.75
C HIS A 343 10.71 15.26 27.91
N PHE A 344 10.42 14.45 28.94
CA PHE A 344 11.31 14.27 30.07
C PHE A 344 12.56 13.47 29.69
N LEU A 345 12.44 12.42 28.86
CA LEU A 345 13.61 11.70 28.34
C LEU A 345 14.57 12.65 27.60
N GLY A 346 14.05 13.56 26.79
CA GLY A 346 14.86 14.57 26.10
C GLY A 346 15.59 15.55 27.04
N LYS A 347 15.14 15.70 28.30
CA LYS A 347 15.77 16.54 29.34
C LYS A 347 16.79 15.79 30.21
N VAL A 348 16.67 14.47 30.37
CA VAL A 348 17.53 13.65 31.26
C VAL A 348 18.94 13.41 30.69
N GLY A 349 19.14 13.62 29.40
CA GLY A 349 20.45 13.53 28.75
C GLY A 349 20.35 13.90 27.27
N ARG A 350 21.49 13.87 26.56
CA ARG A 350 21.51 14.10 25.10
C ARG A 350 21.13 12.81 24.37
N ASN A 351 19.96 12.78 23.74
CA ASN A 351 19.44 11.67 22.95
C ASN A 351 18.61 12.19 21.75
N ILE A 352 17.91 11.31 21.06
CA ILE A 352 17.10 11.63 19.87
C ILE A 352 15.92 12.58 20.15
N PHE A 353 15.43 12.64 21.40
CA PHE A 353 14.31 13.50 21.82
C PHE A 353 14.76 14.82 22.45
N SER A 354 16.07 15.03 22.61
CA SER A 354 16.62 16.30 23.08
C SER A 354 16.40 17.39 22.05
N ALA A 355 15.97 18.57 22.52
CA ALA A 355 15.78 19.72 21.65
C ALA A 355 17.11 20.15 21.02
N GLN A 356 17.11 20.34 19.70
CA GLN A 356 18.27 20.88 18.98
C GLN A 356 17.95 22.25 18.41
N GLN A 357 18.92 23.16 18.45
CA GLN A 357 18.77 24.54 17.97
C GLN A 357 19.65 24.81 16.74
N ASP A 358 20.17 23.75 16.12
CA ASP A 358 21.03 23.82 14.94
C ASP A 358 20.30 23.25 13.71
N PHE A 359 20.12 24.09 12.70
CA PHE A 359 19.46 23.75 11.44
C PHE A 359 20.44 23.29 10.36
N SER A 360 21.75 23.36 10.62
CA SER A 360 22.79 22.96 9.65
C SER A 360 22.82 21.44 9.39
N MET A 361 22.23 20.64 10.28
CA MET A 361 22.19 19.17 10.22
C MET A 361 20.88 18.61 9.64
N ALA A 362 19.97 19.45 9.13
CA ALA A 362 18.76 19.02 8.42
C ALA A 362 19.12 18.51 7.01
N GLY A 363 19.90 17.42 6.94
CA GLY A 363 20.19 16.71 5.71
C GLY A 363 19.02 15.84 5.24
N PRO A 364 19.04 15.32 4.00
CA PRO A 364 17.92 14.59 3.38
C PRO A 364 17.54 13.26 4.05
N ALA A 365 18.36 12.79 5.01
CA ALA A 365 18.14 11.56 5.76
C ALA A 365 17.93 11.88 7.24
N SER A 366 16.86 12.63 7.55
CA SER A 366 16.45 12.87 8.93
C SER A 366 15.97 11.56 9.58
N HIS A 367 16.41 11.29 10.81
CA HIS A 367 15.98 10.11 11.58
C HIS A 367 14.44 10.05 11.67
N PRO A 368 13.79 8.87 11.63
CA PRO A 368 12.33 8.81 11.59
C PRO A 368 11.60 9.44 12.77
N ALA A 369 12.27 9.53 13.93
CA ALA A 369 11.75 10.23 15.12
C ALA A 369 11.64 11.76 14.95
N VAL A 370 12.16 12.33 13.87
CA VAL A 370 12.02 13.77 13.58
C VAL A 370 10.54 14.12 13.42
N SER A 371 10.12 15.21 14.05
CA SER A 371 8.72 15.67 14.15
C SER A 371 7.80 14.84 15.04
N PHE A 372 8.26 13.74 15.64
CA PHE A 372 7.39 12.89 16.48
C PHE A 372 6.73 13.66 17.61
N LYS A 373 7.49 14.49 18.33
CA LYS A 373 6.97 15.31 19.43
C LYS A 373 5.99 16.37 18.93
N ALA A 374 6.28 16.97 17.76
CA ALA A 374 5.37 17.91 17.12
C ALA A 374 4.04 17.25 16.72
N HIS A 375 4.08 16.01 16.22
CA HIS A 375 2.87 15.26 15.86
C HIS A 375 2.06 14.83 17.10
N LEU A 376 2.69 14.53 18.23
CA LEU A 376 1.95 14.33 19.50
C LEU A 376 1.19 15.59 19.90
N VAL A 377 1.83 16.76 19.82
CA VAL A 377 1.18 18.05 20.08
C VAL A 377 0.04 18.32 19.09
N ARG A 378 0.25 18.01 17.80
CA ARG A 378 -0.78 18.09 16.75
C ARG A 378 -1.99 17.21 17.08
N LEU A 379 -1.77 15.94 17.41
CA LEU A 379 -2.86 15.02 17.75
C LEU A 379 -3.64 15.50 18.98
N ILE A 380 -2.95 15.98 20.03
CA ILE A 380 -3.62 16.57 21.22
C ILE A 380 -4.49 17.77 20.80
N ALA A 381 -3.99 18.66 19.96
CA ALA A 381 -4.75 19.80 19.45
C ALA A 381 -6.01 19.35 18.70
N ASN A 382 -5.87 18.40 17.77
CA ASN A 382 -6.96 17.86 16.98
C ASN A 382 -8.05 17.22 17.86
N LEU A 383 -7.64 16.43 18.86
CA LEU A 383 -8.56 15.78 19.79
C LEU A 383 -9.29 16.77 20.70
N CYS A 384 -8.71 17.95 20.98
CA CYS A 384 -9.33 18.99 21.79
C CYS A 384 -10.22 19.96 20.99
N HIS A 385 -10.14 19.95 19.66
CA HIS A 385 -10.85 20.92 18.83
C HIS A 385 -12.37 20.80 18.98
N GLY A 386 -13.01 21.83 19.55
CA GLY A 386 -14.45 21.83 19.82
C GLY A 386 -14.90 20.85 20.93
N ASN A 387 -13.98 20.18 21.63
CA ASN A 387 -14.30 19.15 22.62
C ASN A 387 -13.89 19.58 24.03
N SER A 388 -14.83 20.17 24.78
CA SER A 388 -14.55 20.69 26.13
C SER A 388 -14.16 19.62 27.15
N HIS A 389 -14.60 18.37 26.97
CA HIS A 389 -14.17 17.27 27.83
C HIS A 389 -12.66 17.03 27.69
N ASN A 390 -12.19 16.93 26.45
CA ASN A 390 -10.77 16.75 26.13
C ASN A 390 -9.92 17.95 26.54
N GLN A 391 -10.40 19.18 26.30
CA GLN A 391 -9.74 20.40 26.79
C GLN A 391 -9.52 20.36 28.30
N ASN A 392 -10.54 19.98 29.08
CA ASN A 392 -10.44 19.87 30.54
C ASN A 392 -9.49 18.74 30.95
N LYS A 393 -9.52 17.61 30.24
CA LYS A 393 -8.65 16.48 30.52
C LYS A 393 -7.18 16.84 30.35
N VAL A 394 -6.82 17.60 29.31
CA VAL A 394 -5.43 18.08 29.12
C VAL A 394 -4.99 18.94 30.31
N ARG A 395 -5.86 19.84 30.82
CA ARG A 395 -5.57 20.64 32.03
C ARG A 395 -5.33 19.76 33.25
N GLU A 396 -6.21 18.79 33.50
CA GLU A 396 -6.12 17.87 34.65
C GLU A 396 -4.87 16.99 34.62
N MET A 397 -4.29 16.79 33.44
CA MET A 397 -3.05 16.05 33.25
C MET A 397 -1.82 16.97 33.19
N ASP A 398 -1.88 18.22 33.64
CA ASP A 398 -0.77 19.20 33.54
C ASP A 398 -0.25 19.40 32.10
N GLY A 399 -1.07 19.06 31.11
CA GLY A 399 -0.70 19.08 29.70
C GLY A 399 -0.54 20.50 29.15
N ILE A 400 -1.20 21.50 29.73
CA ILE A 400 -1.03 22.91 29.34
C ILE A 400 0.41 23.37 29.58
N ALA A 401 0.97 23.10 30.76
CA ALA A 401 2.35 23.44 31.10
C ALA A 401 3.34 22.67 30.22
N LEU A 402 3.08 21.37 29.99
CA LEU A 402 3.88 20.55 29.09
C LEU A 402 3.90 21.11 27.65
N ILE A 403 2.77 21.54 27.10
CA ILE A 403 2.70 22.10 25.76
C ILE A 403 3.43 23.45 25.69
N LEU A 404 3.28 24.31 26.70
CA LEU A 404 4.03 25.57 26.81
C LEU A 404 5.55 25.36 26.78
N ASP A 405 6.05 24.30 27.44
CA ASP A 405 7.46 23.93 27.43
C ASP A 405 8.00 23.54 26.04
N ASN A 406 7.10 23.23 25.09
CA ASN A 406 7.44 22.91 23.70
C ASN A 406 7.25 24.10 22.74
N CYS A 407 7.03 25.33 23.24
CA CYS A 407 7.01 26.55 22.42
C CYS A 407 8.40 27.02 21.94
N ASN A 408 9.47 26.32 22.35
CA ASN A 408 10.83 26.62 21.93
C ASN A 408 11.12 26.06 20.53
N ILE A 409 12.07 26.66 19.84
CA ILE A 409 12.55 26.17 18.55
C ILE A 409 13.31 24.85 18.76
N ASP A 410 12.93 23.83 18.00
CA ASP A 410 13.56 22.52 17.98
C ASP A 410 13.71 22.02 16.54
N SER A 411 14.94 21.86 16.05
CA SER A 411 15.23 21.37 14.70
C SER A 411 14.95 19.87 14.54
N ASN A 412 14.92 19.10 15.63
CA ASN A 412 14.44 17.71 15.61
C ASN A 412 12.90 17.63 15.52
N ASN A 413 12.20 18.72 15.82
CA ASN A 413 10.75 18.80 15.73
C ASN A 413 10.32 20.06 14.97
N PRO A 414 10.51 20.08 13.63
CA PRO A 414 10.05 21.17 12.79
C PRO A 414 8.60 21.55 13.10
N PHE A 415 8.35 22.85 13.17
CA PHE A 415 7.05 23.44 13.48
C PHE A 415 6.46 23.15 14.87
N ILE A 416 7.22 22.57 15.81
CA ILE A 416 6.70 22.27 17.16
C ILE A 416 6.15 23.50 17.87
N SER A 417 6.77 24.67 17.70
CA SER A 417 6.29 25.90 18.32
C SER A 417 4.96 26.37 17.73
N GLN A 418 4.77 26.25 16.42
CA GLN A 418 3.49 26.54 15.77
C GLN A 418 2.40 25.56 16.23
N TRP A 419 2.73 24.26 16.30
CA TRP A 419 1.79 23.25 16.81
C TRP A 419 1.46 23.49 18.28
N ALA A 420 2.42 23.87 19.12
CA ALA A 420 2.19 24.19 20.53
C ALA A 420 1.29 25.41 20.69
N ILE A 421 1.53 26.49 19.94
CA ILE A 421 0.67 27.68 19.95
C ILE A 421 -0.74 27.34 19.47
N PHE A 422 -0.87 26.54 18.42
CA PHE A 422 -2.17 26.09 17.93
C PHE A 422 -2.91 25.22 18.95
N ALA A 423 -2.22 24.24 19.54
CA ALA A 423 -2.77 23.39 20.60
C ALA A 423 -3.26 24.22 21.78
N LEU A 424 -2.47 25.20 22.25
CA LEU A 424 -2.86 26.11 23.32
C LEU A 424 -4.11 26.91 22.93
N ARG A 425 -4.15 27.49 21.72
CA ARG A 425 -5.34 28.19 21.25
C ARG A 425 -6.58 27.30 21.34
N VAL A 426 -6.48 26.05 20.86
CA VAL A 426 -7.60 25.10 20.87
C VAL A 426 -8.00 24.68 22.29
N ILE A 427 -7.03 24.43 23.17
CA ILE A 427 -7.29 23.99 24.55
C ILE A 427 -7.92 25.11 25.39
N LEU A 428 -7.56 26.36 25.11
CA LEU A 428 -8.05 27.54 25.81
C LEU A 428 -9.35 28.09 25.21
N ASP A 429 -9.71 27.66 24.00
CA ASP A 429 -10.86 28.19 23.28
C ASP A 429 -12.15 27.93 24.05
N HIS A 430 -12.86 29.03 24.36
CA HIS A 430 -14.07 29.04 25.18
C HIS A 430 -13.97 28.28 26.53
N ASN A 431 -12.76 28.08 27.07
CA ASN A 431 -12.54 27.32 28.30
C ASN A 431 -11.86 28.17 29.39
N ARG A 432 -12.69 28.83 30.21
CA ARG A 432 -12.23 29.76 31.26
C ARG A 432 -11.29 29.11 32.28
N LYS A 433 -11.59 27.89 32.73
CA LYS A 433 -10.75 27.17 33.71
C LYS A 433 -9.35 26.87 33.15
N ASN A 434 -9.26 26.61 31.84
CA ASN A 434 -7.96 26.43 31.19
C ASN A 434 -7.22 27.77 31.03
N GLN A 435 -7.94 28.85 30.71
CA GLN A 435 -7.37 30.20 30.63
C GLN A 435 -6.78 30.68 31.97
N GLU A 436 -7.44 30.34 33.08
CA GLU A 436 -6.97 30.66 34.43
C GLU A 436 -5.59 30.04 34.74
N VAL A 437 -5.27 28.85 34.20
CA VAL A 437 -3.94 28.24 34.35
C VAL A 437 -2.85 29.09 33.71
N VAL A 438 -3.10 29.61 32.51
CA VAL A 438 -2.14 30.48 31.81
C VAL A 438 -2.07 31.85 32.48
N GLN A 439 -3.20 32.38 32.96
CA GLN A 439 -3.25 33.65 33.69
C GLN A 439 -2.46 33.60 35.02
N ALA A 440 -2.38 32.43 35.64
CA ALA A 440 -1.62 32.22 36.88
C ALA A 440 -0.10 32.11 36.66
N LEU A 441 0.39 32.11 35.42
CA LEU A 441 1.82 32.04 35.13
C LEU A 441 2.53 33.36 35.50
N GLU A 442 3.56 33.25 36.31
CA GLU A 442 4.39 34.39 36.73
C GLU A 442 5.68 34.48 35.91
N ARG A 443 6.05 35.71 35.52
CA ARG A 443 7.31 35.98 34.83
C ARG A 443 8.48 35.81 35.81
N ARG A 444 9.42 34.91 35.50
CA ARG A 444 10.64 34.67 36.30
C ARG A 444 11.95 35.14 35.67
N GLY A 445 11.91 35.76 34.49
CA GLY A 445 13.10 36.31 33.81
C GLY A 445 13.08 36.06 32.31
N VAL A 446 14.22 36.31 31.66
CA VAL A 446 14.44 36.06 30.22
C VAL A 446 14.96 34.64 30.03
N ALA A 447 14.45 33.93 29.01
CA ALA A 447 14.97 32.62 28.62
C ALA A 447 16.40 32.70 28.08
N ASP A 448 17.07 31.55 27.94
CA ASP A 448 18.43 31.49 27.38
C ASP A 448 18.47 32.10 25.96
N ASP A 449 19.33 33.10 25.76
CA ASP A 449 19.50 33.83 24.50
C ASP A 449 20.70 33.31 23.67
N SER A 450 21.31 32.19 24.05
CA SER A 450 22.52 31.61 23.43
C SER A 450 22.44 31.49 21.89
N THR A 451 21.29 31.09 21.34
CA THR A 451 21.09 30.97 19.88
C THR A 451 20.94 32.33 19.20
N LEU A 452 20.26 33.28 19.83
CA LEU A 452 20.23 34.65 19.32
C LEU A 452 21.64 35.24 19.29
N ARG A 453 22.48 34.91 20.29
CA ARG A 453 23.88 35.35 20.31
C ARG A 453 24.68 34.78 19.15
N LYS A 454 24.46 33.51 18.79
CA LYS A 454 25.06 32.90 17.58
C LYS A 454 24.63 33.62 16.30
N MET A 455 23.39 34.13 16.25
CA MET A 455 22.87 34.95 15.15
C MET A 455 23.33 36.43 15.21
N GLY A 456 24.15 36.81 16.20
CA GLY A 456 24.64 38.17 16.38
C GLY A 456 23.68 39.09 17.12
N PHE A 457 22.72 38.57 17.87
CA PHE A 457 21.74 39.32 18.65
C PHE A 457 21.78 38.94 20.15
N ARG A 458 21.44 39.87 21.03
CA ARG A 458 21.20 39.60 22.47
C ARG A 458 19.83 40.10 22.85
N LEU A 459 19.21 39.45 23.82
CA LEU A 459 18.03 40.02 24.45
C LEU A 459 18.45 41.00 25.55
N GLU A 460 17.77 42.14 25.61
CA GLU A 460 17.85 43.07 26.71
C GLU A 460 16.43 43.40 27.18
N GLU A 461 16.20 43.26 28.48
CA GLU A 461 14.93 43.66 29.07
C GLU A 461 15.00 45.14 29.44
N ARG A 462 14.01 45.91 28.98
CA ARG A 462 13.86 47.33 29.33
C ARG A 462 12.39 47.67 29.51
N ASP A 463 12.05 48.21 30.68
CA ASP A 463 10.71 48.67 31.02
C ASP A 463 9.62 47.61 30.77
N GLY A 464 9.91 46.35 31.12
CA GLY A 464 9.02 45.20 30.92
C GLY A 464 8.94 44.67 29.48
N SER A 465 9.55 45.37 28.51
CA SER A 465 9.63 44.96 27.10
C SER A 465 10.95 44.24 26.80
N LEU A 466 10.90 43.23 25.92
CA LEU A 466 12.08 42.52 25.43
C LEU A 466 12.59 43.20 24.15
N LEU A 467 13.82 43.70 24.17
CA LEU A 467 14.48 44.33 23.04
C LEU A 467 15.55 43.40 22.46
N LEU A 468 15.51 43.20 21.14
CA LEU A 468 16.56 42.48 20.42
C LEU A 468 17.65 43.48 20.00
N LYS A 469 18.87 43.34 20.54
CA LYS A 469 20.02 44.20 20.18
C LYS A 469 21.08 43.43 19.40
N PRO A 470 21.68 44.01 18.35
CA PRO A 470 22.85 43.41 17.73
C PRO A 470 24.03 43.40 18.71
N ILE A 471 24.79 42.30 18.71
CA ILE A 471 26.04 42.18 19.44
C ILE A 471 27.08 42.99 18.67
N ARG A 472 27.48 44.14 19.22
CA ARG A 472 28.61 44.90 18.69
C ARG A 472 29.86 44.05 18.87
N LYS A 473 30.56 43.71 17.78
CA LYS A 473 31.95 43.26 17.87
C LYS A 473 32.74 44.39 18.54
N GLU A 474 33.31 44.14 19.72
CA GLU A 474 34.29 45.08 20.26
C GLU A 474 35.47 45.17 19.26
N PRO A 475 36.00 46.39 19.02
CA PRO A 475 37.04 46.65 18.03
C PRO A 475 38.36 45.93 18.31
#